data_AF-A0A292S489-F1
#
_entry.id   AF-A0A292S489-F1
#
_cell.length_a   1.000
_cell.length_b   1.000
_cell.length_c   1.000
_cell.angle_alpha   90.00
_cell.angle_beta   90.00
_cell.angle_gamma   90.00
#
_symmetry.space_group_name_H-M   'P 1'
#
loop_
_entity.id
_entity.type
_entity.pdbx_description
1 polymer ?
#
loop_
_entity_poly.entity_id
_entity_poly.type
_entity_poly.pdbx_seq_one_letter_code
_entity_poly.pdbx_strand_id
1 'polypeptide(L)'
;MNMNVNPVGFGAKLPVSRIKLARDISNKELPVDNYVREMLANYGSEIEKLADFVGRDVVLAQRGNLLLANSGAKTSVIDMSKMKNGQELVDGIKNNLKINA
;
A
#
# COMPACT_ATOMS: atom_id res chain seq x y z
N MET A 1 -45.32 -21.04 2.28
CA MET A 1 -43.95 -21.40 2.71
C MET A 1 -43.04 -20.24 2.34
N ASN A 2 -42.55 -19.48 3.32
CA ASN A 2 -41.66 -18.35 3.11
C ASN A 2 -40.22 -18.90 3.09
N MET A 3 -39.67 -19.15 1.91
CA MET A 3 -38.28 -19.60 1.77
C MET A 3 -37.36 -18.39 1.99
N ASN A 4 -36.83 -18.26 3.21
CA ASN A 4 -35.71 -17.38 3.50
C ASN A 4 -34.46 -17.93 2.81
N VAL A 5 -34.26 -17.56 1.55
CA VAL A 5 -33.01 -17.79 0.82
C VAL A 5 -31.98 -16.80 1.35
N ASN A 6 -31.34 -17.14 2.46
CA ASN A 6 -30.06 -16.53 2.79
C ASN A 6 -29.11 -16.85 1.63
N PRO A 7 -28.63 -15.86 0.86
CA PRO A 7 -27.57 -16.13 -0.10
C PRO A 7 -26.38 -16.55 0.75
N VAL A 8 -26.00 -17.83 0.65
CA VAL A 8 -24.72 -18.32 1.13
C VAL A 8 -23.68 -17.72 0.18
N GLY A 9 -23.48 -16.41 0.29
CA GLY A 9 -22.48 -15.70 -0.46
C GLY A 9 -21.16 -16.37 -0.10
N PHE A 10 -20.43 -16.82 -1.11
CA PHE A 10 -19.03 -17.19 -0.95
C PHE A 10 -18.35 -16.02 -0.24
N GLY A 11 -18.16 -16.15 1.07
CA GLY A 11 -17.55 -15.15 1.94
C GLY A 11 -16.05 -15.13 1.75
N ALA A 12 -15.59 -15.12 0.49
CA ALA A 12 -14.23 -14.74 0.17
C ALA A 12 -14.09 -13.31 0.70
N LYS A 13 -13.51 -13.17 1.91
CA LYS A 13 -13.01 -11.88 2.38
C LYS A 13 -12.16 -11.36 1.25
N LEU A 14 -12.58 -10.23 0.66
CA LEU A 14 -11.73 -9.50 -0.26
C LEU A 14 -10.36 -9.36 0.44
N PRO A 15 -9.25 -9.75 -0.22
CA PRO A 15 -7.95 -9.68 0.39
C PRO A 15 -7.75 -8.25 0.91
N VAL A 16 -7.50 -8.15 2.21
CA VAL A 16 -7.25 -6.85 2.83
C VAL A 16 -5.93 -6.36 2.26
N SER A 17 -5.98 -5.28 1.48
CA SER A 17 -4.80 -4.64 0.90
C SER A 17 -3.74 -4.44 1.98
N ARG A 18 -2.52 -4.90 1.73
CA ARG A 18 -1.36 -4.75 2.62
C ARG A 18 -0.68 -3.41 2.47
N ILE A 19 -1.05 -2.64 1.45
CA ILE A 19 -0.64 -1.26 1.27
C ILE A 19 -1.56 -0.37 2.10
N LYS A 20 -1.00 0.33 3.08
CA LYS A 20 -1.73 1.22 3.99
C LYS A 20 -1.24 2.65 3.81
N LEU A 21 -2.14 3.62 3.92
CA LEU A 21 -1.75 5.01 4.15
C LEU A 21 -1.60 5.26 5.65
N ALA A 22 -0.59 6.03 6.03
CA ALA A 22 -0.40 6.47 7.40
C ALA A 22 -1.63 7.25 7.86
N ARG A 23 -1.93 7.16 9.16
CA ARG A 23 -3.11 7.77 9.76
C ARG A 23 -2.73 8.75 10.85
N ASP A 24 -3.54 9.78 11.02
CA ASP A 24 -3.41 10.70 12.14
C ASP A 24 -3.93 10.09 13.46
N ILE A 25 -3.82 10.85 14.55
CA ILE A 25 -4.30 10.45 15.89
C ILE A 25 -5.83 10.24 15.95
N SER A 26 -6.57 10.76 14.97
CA SER A 26 -8.02 10.57 14.83
C SER A 26 -8.36 9.39 13.92
N ASN A 27 -7.37 8.57 13.56
CA ASN A 27 -7.49 7.42 12.66
C ASN A 27 -7.91 7.80 11.21
N LYS A 28 -7.67 9.04 10.79
CA LYS A 28 -7.93 9.50 9.42
C LYS A 28 -6.67 9.32 8.58
N GLU A 29 -6.82 8.81 7.36
CA GLU A 29 -5.71 8.67 6.42
C GLU A 29 -5.11 10.03 6.06
N LEU A 30 -3.78 10.09 6.17
CA LEU A 30 -3.01 11.24 5.74
C LEU A 30 -3.09 11.35 4.22
N PRO A 31 -3.25 12.58 3.69
CA PRO A 31 -3.34 12.77 2.25
C PRO A 31 -2.02 12.43 1.59
N VAL A 32 -2.12 11.74 0.46
CA VAL A 32 -1.07 11.60 -0.55
C VAL A 32 -1.51 12.31 -1.82
N ASP A 33 -0.55 12.76 -2.62
CA ASP A 33 -0.79 13.44 -3.88
C ASP A 33 -1.41 12.51 -4.93
N ASN A 34 -1.90 13.11 -6.02
CA ASN A 34 -2.54 12.35 -7.10
C ASN A 34 -1.56 11.41 -7.80
N TYR A 35 -0.28 11.80 -7.91
CA TYR A 35 0.73 10.99 -8.55
C TYR A 35 0.93 9.66 -7.80
N VAL A 36 1.12 9.70 -6.49
CA VAL A 36 1.21 8.50 -5.63
C VAL A 36 -0.05 7.66 -5.77
N ARG A 37 -1.25 8.27 -5.77
CA ARG A 37 -2.52 7.54 -5.96
C ARG A 37 -2.57 6.82 -7.30
N GLU A 38 -2.21 7.49 -8.39
CA GLU A 38 -2.16 6.91 -9.72
C GLU A 38 -1.14 5.77 -9.80
N MET A 39 0.03 5.93 -9.19
CA MET A 39 1.05 4.88 -9.17
C MET A 39 0.59 3.66 -8.37
N LEU A 40 -0.06 3.86 -7.23
CA LEU A 40 -0.64 2.76 -6.46
C LEU A 40 -1.81 2.09 -7.21
N ALA A 41 -2.62 2.84 -7.95
CA ALA A 41 -3.68 2.26 -8.77
C ALA A 41 -3.13 1.41 -9.93
N ASN A 42 -2.08 1.88 -10.59
CA ASN A 42 -1.49 1.21 -11.75
C ASN A 42 -0.60 0.02 -11.37
N TYR A 43 0.15 0.14 -10.28
CA TYR A 43 1.22 -0.81 -9.92
C TYR A 43 1.06 -1.45 -8.53
N GLY A 44 0.00 -1.11 -7.79
CA GLY A 44 -0.24 -1.62 -6.45
C GLY A 44 -0.28 -3.15 -6.39
N SER A 45 -0.77 -3.81 -7.43
CA SER A 45 -0.84 -5.27 -7.49
C SER A 45 0.53 -5.97 -7.35
N GLU A 46 1.62 -5.35 -7.82
CA GLU A 46 2.97 -5.89 -7.65
C GLU A 46 3.48 -5.75 -6.21
N ILE A 47 3.15 -4.62 -5.58
CA ILE A 47 3.49 -4.34 -4.19
C ILE A 47 2.72 -5.32 -3.29
N GLU A 48 1.42 -5.50 -3.54
CA GLU A 48 0.56 -6.45 -2.82
C GLU A 48 1.12 -7.88 -2.87
N LYS A 49 1.45 -8.37 -4.07
CA LYS A 49 2.03 -9.73 -4.22
C LYS A 49 3.30 -9.91 -3.41
N LEU A 50 4.18 -8.90 -3.39
CA LEU A 50 5.41 -8.97 -2.61
C LEU A 50 5.13 -8.85 -1.11
N ALA A 51 4.24 -7.96 -0.71
CA ALA A 51 3.80 -7.79 0.67
C ALA A 51 3.18 -9.08 1.24
N ASP A 52 2.36 -9.77 0.43
CA ASP A 52 1.79 -11.08 0.73
C ASP A 52 2.87 -12.14 0.89
N PHE A 53 3.82 -12.21 -0.06
CA PHE A 53 4.92 -13.16 -0.03
C PHE A 53 5.81 -12.97 1.22
N VAL A 54 6.09 -11.72 1.58
CA VAL A 54 6.89 -11.38 2.77
C VAL A 54 6.06 -11.46 4.06
N GLY A 55 4.73 -11.47 3.97
CA GLY A 55 3.83 -11.49 5.12
C GLY A 55 3.79 -10.17 5.90
N ARG A 56 4.07 -9.03 5.25
CA ARG A 56 4.18 -7.71 5.89
C ARG A 56 3.27 -6.68 5.24
N ASP A 57 2.73 -5.81 6.06
CA ASP A 57 2.03 -4.62 5.58
C ASP A 57 3.06 -3.50 5.34
N VAL A 58 2.80 -2.65 4.35
CA VAL A 58 3.59 -1.45 4.09
C VAL A 58 2.75 -0.21 4.33
N VAL A 59 3.19 0.64 5.23
CA VAL A 59 2.58 1.92 5.55
C VAL A 59 3.31 3.02 4.80
N LEU A 60 2.53 3.83 4.07
CA LEU A 60 3.02 4.93 3.25
C LEU A 60 2.62 6.27 3.86
N ALA A 61 3.57 7.18 4.00
CA ALA A 61 3.32 8.56 4.40
C ALA A 61 4.02 9.51 3.44
N GLN A 62 3.34 10.59 3.02
CA GLN A 62 3.94 11.58 2.15
C GLN A 62 4.25 12.87 2.92
N ARG A 63 5.43 13.44 2.64
CA ARG A 63 5.84 14.76 3.12
C ARG A 63 6.47 15.55 1.97
N GLY A 64 5.69 16.45 1.36
CA GLY A 64 6.12 17.16 0.16
C GLY A 64 6.45 16.17 -0.97
N ASN A 65 7.66 16.26 -1.52
CA ASN A 65 8.13 15.36 -2.58
C ASN A 65 8.70 14.04 -2.06
N LEU A 66 8.63 13.77 -0.76
CA LEU A 66 9.15 12.55 -0.16
C LEU A 66 8.00 11.59 0.15
N LEU A 67 8.13 10.35 -0.30
CA LEU A 67 7.29 9.24 0.12
C LEU A 67 8.08 8.36 1.10
N LEU A 68 7.56 8.20 2.31
CA LEU A 68 8.09 7.33 3.33
C LEU A 68 7.38 5.99 3.23
N ALA A 69 8.13 4.91 3.03
CA ALA A 69 7.61 3.55 3.04
C ALA A 69 8.16 2.79 4.26
N ASN A 70 7.28 2.22 5.06
CA ASN A 70 7.66 1.46 6.24
C ASN A 70 6.88 0.15 6.34
N SER A 71 7.61 -0.97 6.34
CA SER A 71 7.09 -2.33 6.53
C SER A 71 7.75 -3.08 7.71
N GLY A 72 8.52 -2.38 8.56
CA GLY A 72 9.25 -3.00 9.65
C GLY A 72 10.17 -2.05 10.42
N ALA A 73 11.39 -2.50 10.72
CA ALA A 73 12.36 -1.73 11.49
C ALA A 73 12.98 -0.58 10.69
N LYS A 74 13.10 -0.73 9.37
CA LYS A 74 13.72 0.25 8.47
C LYS A 74 12.66 0.96 7.63
N THR A 75 12.68 2.29 7.66
CA THR A 75 11.86 3.14 6.79
C THR A 75 12.69 3.56 5.58
N SER A 76 12.13 3.41 4.37
CA SER A 76 12.74 3.92 3.14
C SER A 76 12.19 5.31 2.83
N VAL A 77 13.08 6.22 2.46
CA VAL A 77 12.72 7.56 1.97
C VAL A 77 12.86 7.55 0.45
N ILE A 78 11.77 7.83 -0.23
CA ILE A 78 11.66 7.82 -1.68
C ILE A 78 11.49 9.27 -2.13
N ASP A 79 12.51 9.82 -2.80
CA ASP A 79 12.50 11.20 -3.29
C ASP A 79 11.88 11.27 -4.69
N MET A 80 10.62 11.69 -4.75
CA MET A 80 9.84 11.74 -5.99
C MET A 80 10.29 12.86 -6.94
N SER A 81 11.05 13.85 -6.44
CA SER A 81 11.55 14.94 -7.29
C SER A 81 12.66 14.50 -8.26
N LYS A 82 13.29 13.36 -7.98
CA LYS A 82 14.40 12.81 -8.78
C LYS A 82 13.96 11.68 -9.71
N MET A 83 12.69 11.29 -9.65
CA MET A 83 12.17 10.17 -10.41
C MET A 83 11.98 10.53 -11.87
N LYS A 84 12.29 9.58 -12.74
CA LYS A 84 12.02 9.69 -14.18
C LYS A 84 10.68 9.07 -14.56
N ASN A 85 10.15 8.16 -13.74
CA ASN A 85 8.88 7.48 -13.98
C ASN A 85 8.28 6.87 -12.69
N GLY A 86 7.05 6.37 -12.82
CA GLY A 86 6.31 5.70 -11.77
C GLY A 86 6.91 4.43 -11.20
N GLN A 87 7.71 3.72 -12.01
CA GLN A 87 8.31 2.44 -11.63
C GLN A 87 9.30 2.63 -10.47
N GLU A 88 10.05 3.74 -10.45
CA GLU A 88 11.01 4.05 -9.38
C GLU A 88 10.33 4.18 -8.01
N LEU A 89 9.10 4.70 -7.98
CA LEU A 89 8.31 4.79 -6.76
C LEU A 89 7.93 3.40 -6.23
N VAL A 90 7.44 2.56 -7.14
CA VAL A 90 7.01 1.19 -6.85
C VAL A 90 8.20 0.34 -6.39
N ASP A 91 9.34 0.47 -7.07
CA ASP A 91 10.58 -0.23 -6.72
C ASP A 91 11.11 0.24 -5.36
N GLY A 92 10.99 1.53 -5.05
CA GLY A 92 11.30 2.06 -3.72
C GLY A 92 10.49 1.39 -2.61
N ILE A 93 9.19 1.20 -2.82
CA ILE A 93 8.29 0.53 -1.87
C ILE A 93 8.65 -0.97 -1.77
N LYS A 94 8.84 -1.65 -2.90
CA LYS A 94 9.24 -3.08 -2.94
C LYS A 94 10.58 -3.31 -2.26
N ASN A 95 11.53 -2.39 -2.41
CA ASN A 95 12.82 -2.47 -1.74
C ASN A 95 12.69 -2.33 -0.23
N ASN A 96 11.77 -1.48 0.27
CA ASN A 96 11.49 -1.42 1.70
C ASN A 96 10.97 -2.77 2.23
N LEU A 97 10.04 -3.41 1.52
CA LEU A 97 9.54 -4.74 1.87
C LEU A 97 10.66 -5.79 1.92
N LYS A 98 11.55 -5.79 0.92
CA LYS A 98 12.68 -6.74 0.86
C LYS A 98 13.69 -6.53 2.00
N ILE A 99 14.00 -5.28 2.33
CA ILE A 99 14.98 -4.95 3.38
C ILE A 99 14.45 -5.32 4.78
N ASN A 100 13.14 -5.32 4.95
CA ASN A 100 12.49 -5.65 6.21
C ASN A 100 11.99 -7.09 6.28
N ALA A 101 12.09 -7.88 5.20
CA ALA A 101 11.59 -9.25 5.15
C ALA A 101 12.11 -10.09 6.33
#